data_AF-A0A535CDZ8-F1
#
_entry.id   AF-A0A535CDZ8-F1
#
_cell.length_a   1.000
_cell.length_b   1.000
_cell.length_c   1.000
_cell.angle_alpha   90.00
_cell.angle_beta   90.00
_cell.angle_gamma   90.00
#
_symmetry.space_group_name_H-M   'P 1'
#
loop_
_entity.id
_entity.type
_entity.pdbx_description
1 polymer ?
#
loop_
_entity_poly.entity_id
_entity_poly.type
_entity_poly.pdbx_seq_one_letter_code
_entity_poly.pdbx_strand_id
1 'polypeptide(L)'
;MQEHDEGASTLSTVTPATIKNAFTEIMNDEAAHVTFFQKALTQAKASPRPKPTFKGLAQANQRDFATMSRTLENTGIAAFLMAMPAISNQDYTAAAASILTIEARHAGFVDFLLGQPLSENGAFDKAASHAEIITAVSPFIESLNGGPDPADELNNDIVILNFALLLEYLEAEFYGINVPNLFK
;
A
#
# COMPACT_ATOMS: atom_id res chain seq x y z
N MET A 1 45.18 1.93 31.86
CA MET A 1 43.94 2.57 31.37
C MET A 1 43.52 1.77 30.17
N GLN A 2 42.49 0.95 30.33
CA GLN A 2 41.96 0.10 29.28
C GLN A 2 40.87 0.94 28.60
N GLU A 3 41.11 1.31 27.35
CA GLU A 3 40.12 2.01 26.53
C GLU A 3 38.92 1.08 26.36
N HIS A 4 37.77 1.52 26.86
CA HIS A 4 36.49 0.89 26.59
C HIS A 4 36.12 1.25 25.14
N ASP A 5 36.38 0.32 24.22
CA ASP A 5 35.75 0.30 22.90
C ASP A 5 34.25 0.07 23.14
N GLU A 6 33.46 1.15 23.09
CA GLU A 6 32.01 1.10 23.12
C GLU A 6 31.57 0.31 21.87
N GLY A 7 31.23 -0.96 22.08
CA GLY A 7 30.97 -1.94 21.03
C GLY A 7 30.13 -1.37 19.90
N ALA A 8 30.73 -1.29 18.70
CA ALA A 8 30.06 -0.89 17.48
C ALA A 8 28.72 -1.64 17.35
N SER A 9 27.65 -0.89 17.10
CA SER A 9 26.31 -1.43 16.86
C SER A 9 26.36 -2.59 15.86
N THR A 10 25.85 -3.76 16.25
CA THR A 10 25.74 -4.94 15.39
C THR A 10 24.52 -4.88 14.46
N LEU A 11 23.80 -3.76 14.43
CA LEU A 11 22.65 -3.56 13.54
C LEU A 11 23.14 -3.33 12.11
N SER A 12 22.43 -3.90 11.14
CA SER A 12 22.70 -3.67 9.73
C SER A 12 22.64 -2.18 9.39
N THR A 13 23.61 -1.70 8.63
CA THR A 13 23.62 -0.32 8.14
C THR A 13 22.63 -0.16 6.99
N VAL A 14 21.90 0.94 7.00
CA VAL A 14 21.00 1.32 5.90
C VAL A 14 21.87 1.94 4.81
N THR A 15 21.95 1.26 3.67
CA THR A 15 22.73 1.67 2.50
C THR A 15 21.81 1.95 1.31
N PRO A 16 22.28 2.65 0.26
CA PRO A 16 21.50 2.79 -0.97
C PRO A 16 21.04 1.45 -1.56
N ALA A 17 21.87 0.39 -1.44
CA ALA A 17 21.52 -0.94 -1.92
C ALA A 17 20.40 -1.59 -1.10
N THR A 18 20.43 -1.47 0.24
CA THR A 18 19.36 -2.02 1.09
C THR A 18 18.05 -1.26 0.87
N ILE A 19 18.10 0.05 0.67
CA ILE A 19 16.91 0.87 0.34
C ILE A 19 16.31 0.43 -1.00
N LYS A 20 17.15 0.27 -2.04
CA LYS A 20 16.71 -0.22 -3.35
C LYS A 20 16.05 -1.60 -3.24
N ASN A 21 16.66 -2.52 -2.50
CA ASN A 21 16.10 -3.87 -2.33
C ASN A 21 14.75 -3.84 -1.62
N ALA A 22 14.61 -3.06 -0.55
CA ALA A 22 13.36 -2.92 0.18
C ALA A 22 12.24 -2.33 -0.71
N PHE A 23 12.51 -1.24 -1.46
CA PHE A 23 11.50 -0.71 -2.38
C PHE A 23 11.21 -1.63 -3.57
N THR A 24 12.16 -2.47 -3.97
CA THR A 24 11.91 -3.52 -4.98
C THR A 24 11.02 -4.63 -4.41
N GLU A 25 11.19 -4.98 -3.14
CA GLU A 25 10.30 -5.92 -2.43
C GLU A 25 8.88 -5.37 -2.37
N ILE A 26 8.69 -4.14 -1.87
CA ILE A 26 7.37 -3.47 -1.84
C ILE A 26 6.72 -3.47 -3.22
N MET A 27 7.45 -3.03 -4.26
CA MET A 27 6.94 -3.03 -5.65
C MET A 27 6.44 -4.41 -6.10
N ASN A 28 7.13 -5.49 -5.71
CA ASN A 28 6.73 -6.84 -6.08
C ASN A 28 5.55 -7.34 -5.24
N ASP A 29 5.47 -6.94 -3.97
CA ASP A 29 4.37 -7.26 -3.07
C ASP A 29 3.07 -6.60 -3.56
N GLU A 30 3.10 -5.32 -3.97
CA GLU A 30 1.94 -4.66 -4.58
C GLU A 30 1.45 -5.36 -5.86
N ALA A 31 2.38 -5.83 -6.69
CA ALA A 31 2.03 -6.62 -7.88
C ALA A 31 1.41 -7.98 -7.50
N ALA A 32 1.87 -8.58 -6.39
CA ALA A 32 1.32 -9.82 -5.86
C ALA A 32 -0.08 -9.61 -5.26
N HIS A 33 -0.33 -8.51 -4.56
CA HIS A 33 -1.64 -8.14 -4.04
C HIS A 33 -2.66 -7.96 -5.17
N VAL A 34 -2.32 -7.21 -6.23
CA VAL A 34 -3.14 -7.11 -7.45
C VAL A 34 -3.51 -8.50 -7.99
N THR A 35 -2.51 -9.39 -8.11
CA THR A 35 -2.72 -10.76 -8.60
C THR A 35 -3.63 -11.55 -7.69
N PHE A 36 -3.51 -11.37 -6.37
CA PHE A 36 -4.37 -12.00 -5.38
C PHE A 36 -5.84 -11.58 -5.57
N PHE A 37 -6.15 -10.28 -5.63
CA PHE A 37 -7.53 -9.81 -5.77
C PHE A 37 -8.16 -10.22 -7.10
N GLN A 38 -7.41 -10.16 -8.21
CA GLN A 38 -7.87 -10.67 -9.50
C GLN A 38 -8.29 -12.15 -9.42
N LYS A 39 -7.48 -12.98 -8.75
CA LYS A 39 -7.78 -14.40 -8.55
C LYS A 39 -8.97 -14.61 -7.63
N ALA A 40 -9.02 -13.90 -6.50
CA ALA A 40 -10.11 -14.00 -5.53
C ALA A 40 -11.48 -13.66 -6.18
N LEU A 41 -11.55 -12.58 -6.94
CA LEU A 41 -12.75 -12.18 -7.68
C LEU A 41 -13.14 -13.22 -8.73
N THR A 42 -12.17 -13.72 -9.51
CA THR A 42 -12.42 -14.76 -10.52
C THR A 42 -12.94 -16.06 -9.89
N GLN A 43 -12.36 -16.48 -8.75
CA GLN A 43 -12.81 -17.66 -8.00
C GLN A 43 -14.22 -17.49 -7.43
N ALA A 44 -14.56 -16.26 -7.02
CA ALA A 44 -15.91 -15.88 -6.61
C ALA A 44 -16.90 -15.78 -7.79
N LYS A 45 -16.47 -16.08 -9.03
CA LYS A 45 -17.24 -15.90 -10.27
C LYS A 45 -17.68 -14.46 -10.51
N ALA A 46 -16.96 -13.50 -9.93
CA ALA A 46 -17.10 -12.08 -10.20
C ALA A 46 -16.04 -11.62 -11.20
N SER A 47 -16.35 -10.56 -11.94
CA SER A 47 -15.37 -9.92 -12.82
C SER A 47 -14.44 -9.02 -12.01
N PRO A 48 -13.11 -9.21 -12.08
CA PRO A 48 -12.18 -8.21 -11.59
C PRO A 48 -12.36 -6.89 -12.33
N ARG A 49 -12.34 -5.76 -11.63
CA ARG A 49 -12.40 -4.45 -12.29
C ARG A 49 -11.22 -4.27 -13.26
N PRO A 50 -11.44 -3.58 -14.40
CA PRO A 50 -10.36 -3.20 -15.28
C PRO A 50 -9.38 -2.27 -14.54
N LYS A 51 -8.08 -2.38 -14.88
CA LYS A 51 -7.06 -1.48 -14.35
C LYS A 51 -7.37 -0.04 -14.79
N PRO A 52 -7.45 0.93 -13.87
CA PRO A 52 -7.61 2.35 -14.21
C PRO A 52 -6.42 2.89 -14.98
N THR A 53 -6.65 4.00 -15.66
CA THR A 53 -5.57 4.88 -16.11
C THR A 53 -5.27 5.86 -15.00
N PHE A 54 -4.03 5.87 -14.53
CA PHE A 54 -3.57 6.77 -13.48
C PHE A 54 -2.72 7.92 -14.06
N LYS A 55 -2.67 9.03 -13.32
CA LYS A 55 -1.92 10.25 -13.65
C LYS A 55 -1.17 10.77 -12.43
N GLY A 56 -0.13 11.56 -12.66
CA GLY A 56 0.57 12.30 -11.60
C GLY A 56 1.38 11.43 -10.62
N LEU A 57 1.69 10.18 -10.97
CA LEU A 57 2.38 9.24 -10.08
C LEU A 57 3.91 9.38 -10.10
N ALA A 58 4.49 9.86 -11.20
CA ALA A 58 5.93 10.01 -11.33
C ALA A 58 6.49 11.06 -10.35
N GLN A 59 7.55 10.70 -9.62
CA GLN A 59 8.17 11.54 -8.60
C GLN A 59 9.54 12.03 -9.08
N ALA A 60 9.92 13.23 -8.64
CA ALA A 60 11.14 13.88 -9.11
C ALA A 60 12.42 13.30 -8.48
N ASN A 61 12.34 12.80 -7.25
CA ASN A 61 13.47 12.27 -6.50
C ASN A 61 13.02 11.26 -5.43
N GLN A 62 13.98 10.57 -4.81
CA GLN A 62 13.73 9.53 -3.81
C GLN A 62 12.99 10.04 -2.56
N ARG A 63 13.16 11.31 -2.16
CA ARG A 63 12.49 11.88 -0.98
C ARG A 63 11.02 12.14 -1.26
N ASP A 64 10.70 12.71 -2.41
CA ASP A 64 9.31 12.93 -2.85
C ASP A 64 8.60 11.58 -3.02
N PHE A 65 9.31 10.61 -3.60
CA PHE A 65 8.84 9.22 -3.70
C PHE A 65 8.55 8.59 -2.34
N ALA A 66 9.47 8.63 -1.39
CA ALA A 66 9.23 8.09 -0.05
C ALA A 66 8.06 8.82 0.65
N THR A 67 7.93 10.14 0.46
CA THR A 67 6.84 10.93 1.05
C THR A 67 5.48 10.53 0.49
N MET A 68 5.39 10.32 -0.83
CA MET A 68 4.17 9.83 -1.47
C MET A 68 3.90 8.36 -1.10
N SER A 69 4.93 7.52 -1.06
CA SER A 69 4.84 6.12 -0.60
C SER A 69 4.16 6.07 0.77
N ARG A 70 4.68 6.85 1.74
CA ARG A 70 4.09 6.98 3.07
C ARG A 70 2.60 7.31 3.04
N THR A 71 2.18 8.19 2.13
CA THR A 71 0.78 8.61 2.02
C THR A 71 -0.09 7.48 1.49
N LEU A 72 0.36 6.78 0.45
CA LEU A 72 -0.37 5.67 -0.16
C LEU A 72 -0.48 4.48 0.80
N GLU A 73 0.63 4.06 1.40
CA GLU A 73 0.68 2.93 2.34
C GLU A 73 -0.26 3.15 3.54
N ASN A 74 -0.23 4.35 4.14
CA ASN A 74 -1.17 4.69 5.22
C ASN A 74 -2.62 4.77 4.75
N THR A 75 -2.86 5.14 3.48
CA THR A 75 -4.20 5.10 2.88
C THR A 75 -4.67 3.65 2.70
N GLY A 76 -3.79 2.75 2.26
CA GLY A 76 -4.04 1.31 2.16
C GLY A 76 -4.40 0.70 3.52
N ILE A 77 -3.57 0.94 4.55
CA ILE A 77 -3.83 0.53 5.94
C ILE A 77 -5.21 1.00 6.42
N ALA A 78 -5.51 2.29 6.25
CA ALA A 78 -6.77 2.88 6.68
C ALA A 78 -7.97 2.28 5.94
N ALA A 79 -7.81 1.94 4.65
CA ALA A 79 -8.83 1.29 3.83
C ALA A 79 -9.09 -0.16 4.25
N PHE A 80 -8.04 -0.94 4.50
CA PHE A 80 -8.18 -2.31 5.03
C PHE A 80 -8.88 -2.32 6.39
N LEU A 81 -8.50 -1.43 7.31
CA LEU A 81 -9.15 -1.29 8.61
C LEU A 81 -10.63 -0.90 8.50
N MET A 82 -10.97 -0.04 7.54
CA MET A 82 -12.36 0.34 7.24
C MET A 82 -13.17 -0.84 6.68
N ALA A 83 -12.59 -1.61 5.76
CA ALA A 83 -13.27 -2.69 5.07
C ALA A 83 -13.43 -3.95 5.92
N MET A 84 -12.47 -4.26 6.80
CA MET A 84 -12.45 -5.46 7.64
C MET A 84 -13.78 -5.79 8.33
N PRO A 85 -14.44 -4.87 9.07
CA PRO A 85 -15.70 -5.17 9.74
C PRO A 85 -16.89 -5.36 8.78
N ALA A 86 -16.77 -4.95 7.51
CA ALA A 86 -17.81 -5.09 6.50
C ALA A 86 -17.69 -6.40 5.69
N ILE A 87 -16.55 -7.10 5.76
CA ILE A 87 -16.34 -8.36 5.06
C ILE A 87 -17.13 -9.48 5.74
N SER A 88 -17.97 -10.18 4.97
CA SER A 88 -18.79 -11.30 5.45
C SER A 88 -18.06 -12.64 5.38
N ASN A 89 -17.28 -12.88 4.34
CA ASN A 89 -16.51 -14.11 4.17
C ASN A 89 -15.23 -14.10 4.99
N GLN A 90 -15.12 -15.03 5.94
CA GLN A 90 -13.97 -15.15 6.84
C GLN A 90 -12.64 -15.43 6.12
N ASP A 91 -12.66 -16.10 4.96
CA ASP A 91 -11.44 -16.32 4.17
C ASP A 91 -10.92 -15.00 3.59
N TYR A 92 -11.84 -14.10 3.19
CA TYR A 92 -11.46 -12.75 2.75
C TYR A 92 -11.03 -11.87 3.92
N THR A 93 -11.66 -12.00 5.10
CA THR A 93 -11.20 -11.31 6.31
C THR A 93 -9.77 -11.74 6.67
N ALA A 94 -9.48 -13.05 6.63
CA ALA A 94 -8.15 -13.58 6.93
C ALA A 94 -7.10 -13.09 5.91
N ALA A 95 -7.45 -13.07 4.62
CA ALA A 95 -6.57 -12.54 3.59
C ALA A 95 -6.32 -11.03 3.74
N ALA A 96 -7.38 -10.24 3.96
CA ALA A 96 -7.26 -8.81 4.22
C ALA A 96 -6.40 -8.51 5.45
N ALA A 97 -6.53 -9.31 6.52
CA ALA A 97 -5.67 -9.20 7.70
C ALA A 97 -4.21 -9.51 7.38
N SER A 98 -3.94 -10.52 6.55
CA SER A 98 -2.59 -10.84 6.10
C SER A 98 -1.97 -9.66 5.35
N ILE A 99 -2.67 -9.10 4.37
CA ILE A 99 -2.20 -7.96 3.55
C ILE A 99 -1.99 -6.73 4.43
N LEU A 100 -2.94 -6.37 5.30
CA LEU A 100 -2.79 -5.25 6.23
C LEU A 100 -1.48 -5.30 7.03
N THR A 101 -1.03 -6.49 7.45
CA THR A 101 0.24 -6.60 8.19
C THR A 101 1.47 -6.31 7.32
N ILE A 102 1.37 -6.50 6.01
CA ILE A 102 2.43 -6.21 5.04
C ILE A 102 2.44 -4.70 4.75
N GLU A 103 1.29 -4.10 4.45
CA GLU A 103 1.12 -2.63 4.32
C GLU A 103 1.71 -1.89 5.53
N ALA A 104 1.41 -2.36 6.75
CA ALA A 104 1.96 -1.77 7.98
C ALA A 104 3.50 -1.87 8.07
N ARG A 105 4.12 -2.92 7.52
CA ARG A 105 5.59 -3.06 7.47
C ARG A 105 6.18 -2.13 6.43
N HIS A 106 5.54 -1.98 5.27
CA HIS A 106 5.92 -1.02 4.25
C HIS A 106 5.90 0.41 4.80
N ALA A 107 4.76 0.83 5.37
CA ALA A 107 4.60 2.14 6.01
C ALA A 107 5.67 2.37 7.09
N GLY A 108 5.90 1.40 7.97
CA GLY A 108 6.92 1.50 9.02
C GLY A 108 8.34 1.64 8.48
N PHE A 109 8.68 0.94 7.40
CA PHE A 109 9.98 1.10 6.73
C PHE A 109 10.12 2.51 6.13
N VAL A 110 9.09 3.01 5.47
CA VAL A 110 9.09 4.35 4.87
C VAL A 110 9.18 5.44 5.95
N ASP A 111 8.45 5.28 7.05
CA ASP A 111 8.53 6.17 8.22
C ASP A 111 9.95 6.24 8.77
N PHE A 112 10.60 5.07 8.93
CA PHE A 112 11.99 5.00 9.36
C PHE A 112 12.93 5.79 8.43
N LEU A 113 12.80 5.61 7.10
CA LEU A 113 13.63 6.34 6.12
C LEU A 113 13.41 7.86 6.15
N LEU A 114 12.17 8.29 6.41
CA LEU A 114 11.80 9.70 6.49
C LEU A 114 12.04 10.34 7.87
N GLY A 115 12.50 9.56 8.86
CA GLY A 115 12.66 10.01 10.23
C GLY A 115 11.33 10.37 10.90
N GLN A 116 10.24 9.73 10.49
CA GLN A 116 8.92 9.88 11.10
C GLN A 116 8.72 8.86 12.23
N PRO A 117 7.77 9.08 13.15
CA PRO A 117 7.38 8.06 14.11
C PRO A 117 6.86 6.80 13.40
N LEU A 118 7.35 5.62 13.79
CA LEU A 118 6.91 4.31 13.22
C LEU A 118 5.43 3.98 13.46
N SER A 119 4.77 4.74 14.34
CA SER A 119 3.36 4.55 14.68
C SER A 119 2.77 5.93 14.95
N GLU A 120 2.50 6.69 13.89
CA GLU A 120 1.98 8.07 13.96
C GLU A 120 0.69 8.16 14.79
N ASN A 121 -0.17 7.13 14.71
CA ASN A 121 -1.42 7.03 15.46
C ASN A 121 -1.26 6.41 16.88
N GLY A 122 -0.04 6.09 17.29
CA GLY A 122 0.25 5.40 18.54
C GLY A 122 -0.06 3.90 18.46
N ALA A 123 -0.53 3.30 19.55
CA ALA A 123 -0.69 1.86 19.66
C ALA A 123 -1.87 1.26 18.86
N PHE A 124 -2.75 2.11 18.33
CA PHE A 124 -3.93 1.71 17.58
C PHE A 124 -4.05 2.57 16.33
N ASP A 125 -3.91 1.94 15.17
CA ASP A 125 -4.10 2.63 13.90
C ASP A 125 -5.59 2.93 13.65
N LYS A 126 -5.86 3.83 12.71
CA LYS A 126 -7.20 4.40 12.50
C LYS A 126 -7.71 4.09 11.10
N ALA A 127 -8.89 3.51 11.05
CA ALA A 127 -9.67 3.45 9.82
C ALA A 127 -10.01 4.88 9.37
N ALA A 128 -9.93 5.11 8.06
CA ALA A 128 -10.52 6.28 7.41
C ALA A 128 -11.91 5.92 6.90
N SER A 129 -12.80 6.90 6.73
CA SER A 129 -14.07 6.66 6.06
C SER A 129 -13.87 6.37 4.57
N HIS A 130 -14.83 5.66 3.97
CA HIS A 130 -14.82 5.39 2.53
C HIS A 130 -14.64 6.67 1.69
N ALA A 131 -15.32 7.76 2.07
CA ALA A 131 -15.22 9.06 1.40
C ALA A 131 -13.83 9.71 1.53
N GLU A 132 -13.17 9.58 2.69
CA GLU A 132 -11.81 10.08 2.87
C GLU A 132 -10.81 9.33 1.98
N ILE A 133 -10.94 8.00 1.88
CA ILE A 133 -10.08 7.18 1.02
C ILE A 133 -10.27 7.58 -0.45
N ILE A 134 -11.52 7.72 -0.91
CA ILE A 134 -11.81 8.18 -2.28
C ILE A 134 -11.21 9.56 -2.51
N THR A 135 -11.35 10.48 -1.56
CA THR A 135 -10.80 11.83 -1.68
C THR A 135 -9.28 11.81 -1.82
N ALA A 136 -8.60 10.92 -1.09
CA ALA A 136 -7.15 10.77 -1.15
C ALA A 136 -6.66 10.23 -2.50
N VAL A 137 -7.37 9.26 -3.09
CA VAL A 137 -6.91 8.57 -4.31
C VAL A 137 -7.42 9.16 -5.61
N SER A 138 -8.58 9.83 -5.59
CA SER A 138 -9.23 10.41 -6.79
C SER A 138 -8.33 11.34 -7.62
N PRO A 139 -7.44 12.16 -7.05
CA PRO A 139 -6.51 12.99 -7.83
C PRO A 139 -5.61 12.21 -8.78
N PHE A 140 -5.31 10.95 -8.47
CA PHE A 140 -4.45 10.08 -9.28
C PHE A 140 -5.20 9.32 -10.38
N ILE A 141 -6.53 9.29 -10.34
CA ILE A 141 -7.34 8.55 -11.31
C ILE A 141 -7.68 9.47 -12.48
N GLU A 142 -7.23 9.11 -13.68
CA GLU A 142 -7.64 9.77 -14.93
C GLU A 142 -8.89 9.15 -15.52
N SER A 143 -8.97 7.82 -15.52
CA SER A 143 -10.10 7.06 -16.06
C SER A 143 -10.25 5.74 -15.32
N LEU A 144 -11.49 5.37 -14.99
CA LEU A 144 -11.82 4.06 -14.41
C LEU A 144 -11.85 2.92 -15.46
N ASN A 145 -11.70 3.25 -16.74
CA ASN A 145 -11.70 2.29 -17.86
C ASN A 145 -12.93 1.39 -17.89
N GLY A 146 -14.09 1.94 -17.52
CA GLY A 146 -15.37 1.23 -17.46
C GLY A 146 -15.55 0.35 -16.22
N GLY A 147 -14.64 0.43 -15.24
CA GLY A 147 -14.81 -0.22 -13.94
C GLY A 147 -15.87 0.44 -13.05
N PRO A 148 -16.25 -0.22 -11.94
CA PRO A 148 -17.20 0.34 -10.96
C PRO A 148 -16.75 1.68 -10.40
N ASP A 149 -17.71 2.50 -9.97
CA ASP A 149 -17.41 3.78 -9.31
C ASP A 149 -16.83 3.48 -7.92
N PRO A 150 -15.64 4.01 -7.57
CA PRO A 150 -15.11 3.83 -6.23
C PRO A 150 -16.00 4.42 -5.13
N ALA A 151 -16.96 5.29 -5.45
CA ALA A 151 -17.93 5.81 -4.49
C ALA A 151 -19.13 4.88 -4.24
N ASP A 152 -19.25 3.77 -4.98
CA ASP A 152 -20.32 2.79 -4.78
C ASP A 152 -20.31 2.23 -3.34
N GLU A 153 -21.50 1.97 -2.79
CA GLU A 153 -21.63 1.46 -1.44
C GLU A 153 -20.95 0.08 -1.28
N LEU A 154 -20.08 -0.05 -0.28
CA LEU A 154 -19.37 -1.29 0.05
C LEU A 154 -20.28 -2.31 0.76
N ASN A 155 -21.36 -2.69 0.09
CA ASN A 155 -22.48 -3.47 0.67
C ASN A 155 -22.32 -4.99 0.57
N ASN A 156 -21.26 -5.48 -0.08
CA ASN A 156 -20.92 -6.90 -0.14
C ASN A 156 -19.44 -7.12 -0.46
N ASP A 157 -18.97 -8.34 -0.21
CA ASP A 157 -17.57 -8.73 -0.38
C ASP A 157 -17.03 -8.50 -1.80
N ILE A 158 -17.84 -8.67 -2.86
CA ILE A 158 -17.36 -8.46 -4.24
C ILE A 158 -17.08 -6.99 -4.51
N VAL A 159 -17.90 -6.09 -3.97
CA VAL A 159 -17.67 -4.64 -4.10
C VAL A 159 -16.44 -4.25 -3.27
N ILE A 160 -16.30 -4.77 -2.05
CA ILE A 160 -15.14 -4.54 -1.19
C ILE A 160 -13.84 -5.01 -1.87
N LEU A 161 -13.82 -6.22 -2.43
CA LEU A 161 -12.65 -6.77 -3.13
C LEU A 161 -12.30 -5.97 -4.40
N ASN A 162 -13.30 -5.49 -5.14
CA ASN A 162 -13.06 -4.61 -6.29
C ASN A 162 -12.53 -3.24 -5.86
N PHE A 163 -13.02 -2.69 -4.76
CA PHE A 163 -12.52 -1.44 -4.19
C PHE A 163 -11.06 -1.60 -3.73
N ALA A 164 -10.74 -2.68 -3.00
CA ALA A 164 -9.35 -2.99 -2.64
C ALA A 164 -8.47 -3.09 -3.90
N LEU A 165 -8.91 -3.83 -4.93
CA LEU A 165 -8.16 -3.95 -6.18
C LEU A 165 -7.90 -2.62 -6.91
N LEU A 166 -8.73 -1.59 -6.71
CA LEU A 166 -8.43 -0.24 -7.19
C LEU A 166 -7.19 0.34 -6.51
N LEU A 167 -7.11 0.23 -5.18
CA LEU A 167 -6.02 0.77 -4.38
C LEU A 167 -4.71 0.04 -4.71
N GLU A 168 -4.74 -1.29 -4.78
CA GLU A 168 -3.57 -2.08 -5.18
C GLU A 168 -3.07 -1.74 -6.58
N TYR A 169 -3.97 -1.47 -7.54
CA TYR A 169 -3.56 -1.03 -8.86
C TYR A 169 -2.85 0.33 -8.84
N LEU A 170 -3.28 1.24 -7.96
CA LEU A 170 -2.68 2.56 -7.80
C LEU A 170 -1.26 2.42 -7.24
N GLU A 171 -1.09 1.63 -6.18
CA GLU A 171 0.21 1.41 -5.53
C GLU A 171 1.16 0.64 -6.45
N ALA A 172 0.71 -0.44 -7.07
CA ALA A 172 1.51 -1.19 -8.04
C ALA A 172 1.97 -0.32 -9.23
N GLU A 173 1.13 0.59 -9.74
CA GLU A 173 1.53 1.53 -10.79
C GLU A 173 2.53 2.57 -10.26
N PHE A 174 2.28 3.12 -9.07
CA PHE A 174 3.15 4.10 -8.44
C PHE A 174 4.56 3.54 -8.20
N TYR A 175 4.68 2.37 -7.59
CA TYR A 175 5.96 1.72 -7.36
C TYR A 175 6.61 1.26 -8.67
N GLY A 176 5.84 0.69 -9.60
CA GLY A 176 6.32 0.25 -10.91
C GLY A 176 6.91 1.37 -11.76
N ILE A 177 6.37 2.58 -11.67
CA ILE A 177 6.93 3.77 -12.31
C ILE A 177 8.20 4.23 -11.60
N ASN A 178 8.17 4.35 -10.27
CA ASN A 178 9.19 5.11 -9.56
C ASN A 178 10.42 4.29 -9.17
N VAL A 179 10.26 3.02 -8.78
CA VAL A 179 11.39 2.20 -8.29
C VAL A 179 12.47 2.02 -9.36
N PRO A 180 12.16 1.60 -10.60
CA PRO A 180 13.19 1.45 -11.65
C PRO A 180 13.82 2.78 -12.08
N ASN A 181 13.11 3.89 -11.93
CA ASN A 181 13.57 5.21 -12.36
C ASN A 181 14.46 5.91 -11.32
N LEU A 182 14.15 5.73 -10.03
CA LEU A 182 14.82 6.42 -8.91
C LEU A 182 15.92 5.60 -8.24
N PHE A 183 15.92 4.27 -8.38
CA PHE A 183 16.89 3.38 -7.75
C PHE A 183 17.64 2.52 -8.78
N LYS A 184 18.44 3.19 -9.61
CA LYS A 184 19.27 2.56 -10.66
C LYS A 184 20.44 1.77 -10.06
#